data_AF-K1U6T9-F1
#
_entry.id   AF-K1U6T9-F1
#
_cell.length_a   1.000
_cell.length_b   1.000
_cell.length_c   1.000
_cell.angle_alpha   90.00
_cell.angle_beta   90.00
_cell.angle_gamma   90.00
#
_symmetry.space_group_name_H-M   'P 1'
#
loop_
_entity.id
_entity.type
_entity.pdbx_description
1 polymer ?
#
loop_
_entity_poly.entity_id
_entity_poly.type
_entity_poly.pdbx_seq_one_letter_code
_entity_poly.pdbx_strand_id
1 'polypeptide(L)' 'MHATGDDEDYVLSAIKGGYRILGFSDHTPWKYRTDYVADMRMLPEELPGYVESLKTLREKYHDRIDIRIGLE' A
#
# COMPACT_ATOMS: atom_id res chain seq x y z
N MET A 1 8.73 2.77 -13.24
CA MET A 1 8.01 3.20 -12.03
C MET A 1 6.53 3.04 -12.32
N HIS A 2 5.85 2.14 -11.61
CA HIS A 2 4.51 1.65 -11.94
C HIS A 2 3.39 2.32 -11.10
N ALA A 3 3.73 2.82 -9.91
CA ALA A 3 2.90 3.69 -9.07
C ALA A 3 3.72 4.89 -8.56
N THR A 4 3.07 6.01 -8.24
CA THR A 4 3.71 7.27 -7.82
C THR A 4 2.86 8.00 -6.79
N GLY A 5 3.48 8.80 -5.93
CA GLY A 5 2.80 9.56 -4.88
C GLY A 5 2.86 8.85 -3.52
N ASP A 6 2.57 9.59 -2.46
CA ASP A 6 2.62 9.05 -1.10
C ASP A 6 1.31 8.32 -0.75
N ASP A 7 1.40 7.22 0.01
CA ASP A 7 0.22 6.46 0.45
C ASP A 7 -0.83 7.35 1.14
N GLU A 8 -0.39 8.38 1.87
CA GLU A 8 -1.25 9.34 2.55
C GLU A 8 -2.10 10.19 1.58
N ASP A 9 -1.59 10.52 0.41
CA ASP A 9 -2.33 11.30 -0.59
C ASP A 9 -3.55 10.53 -1.09
N TYR A 10 -3.42 9.21 -1.24
CA TYR A 10 -4.52 8.31 -1.58
C TYR A 10 -5.57 8.26 -0.46
N VAL A 11 -5.13 8.17 0.79
CA VAL A 11 -6.03 8.18 1.96
C VAL A 11 -6.79 9.50 2.04
N LEU A 12 -6.11 10.63 1.92
CA LEU A 12 -6.73 11.96 1.98
C LEU A 12 -7.70 12.18 0.82
N SER A 13 -7.35 11.70 -0.38
CA SER A 13 -8.22 11.76 -1.56
C SER A 13 -9.48 10.90 -1.36
N ALA A 14 -9.35 9.71 -0.77
CA ALA A 14 -10.49 8.85 -0.45
C ALA A 14 -11.42 9.50 0.59
N ILE A 15 -10.86 10.09 1.64
CA ILE A 15 -11.65 10.83 2.64
C ILE A 15 -12.36 12.03 1.99
N LYS A 16 -11.67 12.81 1.16
CA LYS A 16 -12.25 13.94 0.43
C LYS A 16 -13.38 13.49 -0.51
N GLY A 17 -13.25 12.32 -1.10
CA GLY A 17 -14.28 11.68 -1.93
C GLY A 17 -15.47 11.11 -1.15
N GLY A 18 -15.45 11.17 0.19
CA GLY A 18 -16.52 10.64 1.04
C GLY A 18 -16.47 9.11 1.23
N TYR A 19 -15.39 8.45 0.83
CA TYR A 19 -15.22 7.01 1.04
C TYR A 19 -15.01 6.71 2.53
N ARG A 20 -15.53 5.55 2.96
CA ARG A 20 -15.42 5.07 4.35
C ARG A 20 -14.49 3.87 4.51
N ILE A 21 -14.15 3.22 3.39
CA ILE A 21 -13.22 2.08 3.35
C ILE A 21 -12.29 2.30 2.16
N LEU A 22 -10.99 2.09 2.35
CA LEU A 22 -9.97 2.08 1.28
C LEU A 22 -9.14 0.81 1.40
N GLY A 23 -9.00 0.06 0.31
CA GLY A 23 -8.14 -1.11 0.23
C GLY A 23 -6.87 -0.79 -0.55
N PHE A 24 -5.72 -1.09 0.05
CA PHE A 24 -4.44 -1.14 -0.65
C PHE A 24 -4.16 -2.59 -1.05
N SER A 25 -3.78 -2.80 -2.31
CA SER A 25 -3.51 -4.11 -2.91
C SER A 25 -2.33 -4.02 -3.86
N ASP A 26 -1.17 -3.57 -3.36
CA ASP A 26 0.03 -3.47 -4.18
C ASP A 26 0.49 -4.86 -4.67
N HIS A 27 1.30 -4.89 -5.72
CA HIS A 27 1.74 -6.13 -6.35
C HIS A 27 2.58 -6.97 -5.37
N THR A 28 2.13 -8.21 -5.12
CA THR A 28 2.79 -9.14 -4.20
C THR A 28 4.29 -9.28 -4.52
N PRO A 29 5.23 -9.28 -3.56
CA PRO A 29 6.62 -9.59 -3.87
C PRO A 29 6.78 -11.02 -4.40
N TRP A 30 7.70 -11.24 -5.34
CA TRP A 30 7.97 -12.58 -5.87
C TRP A 30 9.46 -12.92 -5.82
N LYS A 31 9.78 -14.06 -5.19
CA LYS A 31 11.15 -14.59 -5.17
C LYS A 31 11.39 -15.47 -6.38
N TYR A 32 12.03 -14.90 -7.40
CA TYR A 32 12.44 -15.65 -8.59
C TYR A 32 13.55 -16.66 -8.25
N ARG A 33 13.66 -17.72 -9.07
CA ARG A 33 14.76 -18.70 -8.97
C ARG A 33 16.07 -18.18 -9.60
N THR A 34 16.01 -17.01 -10.23
CA THR A 34 17.11 -16.29 -10.87
C THR A 34 17.37 -14.98 -10.11
N ASP A 35 18.37 -14.22 -10.56
CA ASP A 35 18.66 -12.85 -10.13
C ASP A 35 17.77 -11.78 -10.80
N TYR A 36 16.72 -12.21 -11.50
CA TYR A 36 15.76 -11.31 -12.12
C TYR A 36 15.00 -10.50 -11.07
N VAL A 37 14.92 -9.18 -11.31
CA VAL A 37 14.13 -8.24 -10.52
C VAL A 37 13.09 -7.60 -11.45
N ALA A 38 11.82 -7.74 -11.06
CA ALA A 38 10.70 -7.13 -11.77
C ALA A 38 10.55 -5.66 -11.36
N ASP A 39 10.25 -4.77 -12.29
CA ASP A 39 10.11 -3.32 -12.06
C ASP A 39 8.70 -2.90 -11.61
N MET A 40 7.75 -3.83 -11.64
CA MET A 40 6.35 -3.62 -11.30
C MET A 40 5.93 -4.13 -9.92
N ARG A 41 6.83 -4.66 -9.08
CA ARG A 41 6.46 -5.17 -7.74
C ARG A 41 7.55 -4.86 -6.73
N MET A 42 7.15 -4.70 -5.48
CA MET A 42 8.08 -4.53 -4.38
C MET A 42 9.00 -5.75 -4.23
N LEU A 43 10.19 -5.54 -3.71
CA LEU A 43 11.07 -6.60 -3.24
C LEU A 43 10.48 -7.26 -1.98
N PRO A 44 10.76 -8.56 -1.73
CA PRO A 44 10.34 -9.22 -0.51
C PRO A 44 10.75 -8.49 0.78
N GLU A 45 11.91 -7.83 0.76
CA GLU A 45 12.44 -7.10 1.91
C GLU A 45 11.70 -5.77 2.17
N GLU A 46 10.98 -5.24 1.19
CA GLU A 46 10.20 -3.99 1.29
C GLU A 46 8.81 -4.22 1.89
N LEU A 47 8.29 -5.46 1.84
CA LEU A 47 6.96 -5.81 2.33
C LEU A 47 6.70 -5.40 3.80
N PRO A 48 7.63 -5.59 4.76
CA PRO A 48 7.44 -5.10 6.12
C PRO A 48 7.24 -3.58 6.17
N GLY A 49 7.98 -2.81 5.36
CA GLY A 49 7.85 -1.36 5.28
C GLY A 49 6.49 -0.92 4.73
N TYR A 50 6.03 -1.58 3.66
CA TYR A 50 4.68 -1.38 3.11
C TYR A 50 3.59 -1.60 4.17
N VAL A 51 3.68 -2.71 4.92
CA VAL A 51 2.68 -3.03 5.95
C VAL A 51 2.71 -2.01 7.10
N GLU A 52 3.88 -1.61 7.58
CA GLU A 52 4.00 -0.65 8.68
C GLU A 52 3.58 0.77 8.28
N SER A 53 3.89 1.21 7.05
CA SER A 53 3.36 2.45 6.46
C SER A 53 1.83 2.50 6.58
N LEU A 54 1.16 1.48 6.06
CA LEU A 54 -0.30 1.45 5.99
C LEU A 54 -0.96 1.25 7.34
N LYS A 55 -0.32 0.53 8.29
CA LYS A 55 -0.79 0.46 9.68
C LYS A 55 -0.74 1.81 10.36
N THR A 56 0.34 2.56 10.17
CA THR A 56 0.49 3.91 10.72
C THR A 56 -0.61 4.83 10.21
N LEU A 57 -0.93 4.77 8.90
CA LEU A 57 -2.04 5.53 8.32
C LEU A 57 -3.39 5.04 8.85
N ARG A 58 -3.59 3.73 9.01
CA ARG A 58 -4.81 3.16 9.57
C ARG A 58 -5.08 3.70 10.97
N GLU A 59 -4.05 3.79 11.81
CA GLU A 59 -4.17 4.36 13.16
C GLU A 59 -4.43 5.87 13.10
N LYS A 60 -3.68 6.59 12.27
CA LYS A 60 -3.80 8.06 12.09
C LYS A 60 -5.20 8.50 11.66
N TYR A 61 -5.89 7.70 10.85
CA TYR A 61 -7.20 8.05 10.26
C TYR A 61 -8.35 7.13 10.69
N HIS A 62 -8.18 6.37 11.79
CA HIS A 62 -9.13 5.34 12.23
C HIS A 62 -10.57 5.84 12.45
N ASP A 63 -10.75 7.13 12.75
CA ASP A 63 -12.04 7.78 12.97
C ASP A 63 -12.71 8.25 11.65
N ARG A 64 -11.94 8.32 10.56
CA ARG A 64 -12.36 8.89 9.28
C ARG A 64 -12.58 7.83 8.21
N ILE A 65 -11.69 6.85 8.11
CA ILE A 65 -11.70 5.82 7.07
C ILE A 65 -11.09 4.50 7.56
N ASP A 66 -11.69 3.37 7.19
CA ASP A 66 -11.16 2.03 7.44
C ASP A 66 -10.20 1.61 6.33
N ILE A 67 -8.91 1.45 6.67
CA ILE A 67 -7.87 1.07 5.70
C ILE A 67 -7.65 -0.44 5.74
N ARG A 68 -7.88 -1.13 4.62
CA ARG A 68 -7.60 -2.56 4.44
C ARG A 68 -6.26 -2.74 3.72
N ILE A 69 -5.45 -3.68 4.21
CA ILE A 69 -4.12 -3.97 3.65
C ILE A 69 -4.18 -5.36 3.04
N GLY A 70 -3.91 -5.45 1.76
CA GLY A 70 -3.78 -6.68 0.98
C GLY A 70 -2.64 -6.58 -0.02
N LEU A 71 -2.55 -7.60 -0.86
CA LEU A 71 -1.62 -7.71 -1.97
C LEU A 71 -2.38 -8.30 -3.17
N GLU A 72 -1.96 -7.93 -4.38
CA GLU A 72 -2.46 -8.49 -5.66
C GLU A 72 -1.56 -9.62 -6.20
#